data_AF-A0A5K7SE06-F1
#
_entry.id   AF-A0A5K7SE06-F1
#
_cell.length_a   1.000
_cell.length_b   1.000
_cell.length_c   1.000
_cell.angle_alpha   90.00
_cell.angle_beta   90.00
_cell.angle_gamma   90.00
#
_symmetry.space_group_name_H-M   'P 1'
#
loop_
_entity.id
_entity.type
_entity.pdbx_description
1 polymer ?
#
loop_
_entity_poly.entity_id
_entity_poly.type
_entity_poly.pdbx_seq_one_letter_code
_entity_poly.pdbx_strand_id
1 'polypeptide(L)'
;MSHFIAIDFETALKFFEEAETNGSRWRLGDFLTSKWIQKNNLNLDEIVDFSRNMPDSKIVVIGEGSAEGFYIYSQKQKTCFKFERKLAEV
;
A
#
# COMPACT_ATOMS: atom_id res chain seq x y z
N MET A 1 -16.70 1.67 2.87
CA MET A 1 -16.01 2.95 2.61
C MET A 1 -14.56 2.59 2.46
N SER A 2 -13.95 2.72 1.27
CA SER A 2 -12.57 2.27 1.09
C SER A 2 -11.63 3.12 1.95
N HIS A 3 -10.76 2.46 2.70
CA HIS A 3 -9.67 3.13 3.43
C HIS A 3 -8.51 3.53 2.49
N PHE A 4 -8.70 3.36 1.20
CA PHE A 4 -7.72 3.66 0.18
C PHE A 4 -8.00 5.00 -0.48
N ILE A 5 -6.99 5.87 -0.51
CA ILE A 5 -7.00 7.12 -1.25
C ILE A 5 -6.17 6.98 -2.52
N ALA A 6 -6.61 7.58 -3.62
CA ALA A 6 -5.81 7.65 -4.83
C ALA A 6 -4.63 8.61 -4.59
N ILE A 7 -3.45 8.21 -5.04
CA ILE A 7 -2.26 9.06 -5.04
C ILE A 7 -1.67 9.12 -6.44
N ASP A 8 -0.87 10.15 -6.70
CA ASP A 8 -0.18 10.29 -7.99
C ASP A 8 0.73 9.09 -8.25
N PHE A 9 0.55 8.47 -9.41
CA PHE A 9 1.22 7.22 -9.77
C PHE A 9 2.73 7.40 -9.94
N GLU A 10 3.15 8.46 -10.63
CA GLU A 10 4.58 8.71 -10.89
C GLU A 10 5.34 9.05 -9.62
N THR A 11 4.71 9.80 -8.72
CA THR A 11 5.24 10.10 -7.39
C THR A 11 5.34 8.84 -6.55
N ALA A 12 4.33 7.97 -6.59
CA ALA A 12 4.35 6.70 -5.86
C ALA A 12 5.50 5.79 -6.33
N LEU A 13 5.74 5.71 -7.65
CA LEU A 13 6.86 4.93 -8.18
C LEU A 13 8.21 5.40 -7.63
N LYS A 14 8.43 6.72 -7.52
CA LYS A 14 9.67 7.26 -6.93
C LYS A 14 9.83 6.81 -5.48
N PHE A 15 8.76 6.86 -4.68
CA PHE A 15 8.80 6.35 -3.31
C PHE A 15 9.15 4.86 -3.24
N PHE A 16 8.65 4.06 -4.20
CA PHE A 16 8.93 2.62 -4.23
C PHE A 16 10.39 2.34 -4.59
N GLU A 17 10.95 3.07 -5.56
CA GLU A 17 12.36 2.96 -5.95
C GLU A 17 13.30 3.40 -4.83
N GLU A 18 12.97 4.50 -4.14
CA GLU A 18 13.73 4.98 -2.97
C GLU A 18 13.66 3.96 -1.82
N ALA A 19 12.49 3.38 -1.56
CA ALA A 19 12.33 2.39 -0.50
C ALA A 19 13.05 1.06 -0.80
N GLU A 20 13.10 0.64 -2.06
CA GLU A 20 13.91 -0.51 -2.48
C GLU A 20 15.40 -0.22 -2.25
N THR A 21 15.87 0.94 -2.68
CA THR A 21 17.28 1.34 -2.59
C THR A 21 17.75 1.45 -1.14
N ASN A 22 16.90 1.96 -0.26
CA ASN A 22 17.21 2.16 1.15
C ASN A 22 16.88 0.94 2.03
N GLY A 23 16.34 -0.13 1.45
CA GLY A 23 15.96 -1.34 2.18
C GLY A 23 14.74 -1.19 3.11
N SER A 24 13.97 -0.10 2.98
CA SER A 24 12.74 0.14 3.76
C SER A 24 11.49 -0.48 3.12
N ARG A 25 11.60 -1.03 1.91
CA ARG A 25 10.55 -1.85 1.30
C ARG A 25 10.45 -3.19 2.00
N TRP A 26 9.29 -3.45 2.59
CA TRP A 26 9.01 -4.70 3.27
C TRP A 26 8.35 -5.71 2.34
N ARG A 27 8.59 -7.01 2.62
CA ARG A 27 8.00 -8.12 1.86
C ARG A 27 6.71 -8.59 2.53
N LEU A 28 5.71 -8.92 1.72
CA LEU A 28 4.51 -9.58 2.23
C LEU A 28 4.86 -10.97 2.77
N GLY A 29 4.20 -11.35 3.87
CA GLY A 29 4.45 -12.61 4.56
C GLY A 29 5.53 -12.54 5.64
N ASP A 30 6.37 -11.50 5.65
CA ASP A 30 7.32 -11.28 6.74
C ASP A 30 6.59 -10.93 8.04
N PHE A 31 7.19 -11.29 9.18
CA PHE A 31 6.60 -11.08 10.50
C PHE A 31 6.32 -9.60 10.78
N LEU A 32 7.25 -8.70 10.44
CA LEU A 32 7.11 -7.25 10.66
C LEU A 32 5.95 -6.68 9.83
N THR A 33 5.87 -7.06 8.56
CA THR A 33 4.79 -6.68 7.65
C THR A 33 3.44 -7.17 8.17
N SER A 34 3.37 -8.44 8.60
CA SER A 34 2.14 -9.03 9.14
C SER A 34 1.69 -8.32 10.41
N LYS A 35 2.63 -8.00 11.31
CA LYS A 35 2.37 -7.22 12.53
C LYS A 35 1.84 -5.82 12.21
N TRP A 36 2.42 -5.15 11.21
CA TRP A 36 1.97 -3.82 10.78
C TRP A 36 0.58 -3.86 10.17
N ILE A 37 0.29 -4.84 9.29
CA ILE A 37 -1.03 -5.03 8.68
C ILE A 37 -2.11 -5.24 9.75
N GLN A 38 -1.83 -6.12 10.74
CA GLN A 38 -2.73 -6.35 11.87
C GLN A 38 -2.94 -5.09 12.72
N LYS A 39 -1.86 -4.37 13.06
CA LYS A 39 -1.92 -3.12 13.84
C LYS A 39 -2.77 -2.05 13.13
N ASN A 40 -2.70 -1.99 11.81
CA ASN A 40 -3.43 -1.00 11.01
C ASN A 40 -4.84 -1.45 10.60
N ASN A 41 -5.27 -2.64 11.04
CA ASN A 41 -6.59 -3.22 10.76
C ASN A 41 -6.95 -3.19 9.27
N LEU A 42 -5.98 -3.52 8.43
CA LEU A 42 -6.17 -3.48 6.99
C LEU A 42 -7.11 -4.61 6.57
N ASN A 43 -8.24 -4.26 5.99
CA ASN A 43 -9.24 -5.22 5.54
C ASN A 43 -8.79 -5.90 4.22
N LEU A 44 -8.52 -7.21 4.29
CA LEU A 44 -8.09 -7.99 3.13
C LEU A 44 -9.19 -8.11 2.06
N ASP A 45 -10.46 -7.98 2.42
CA ASP A 45 -11.56 -8.01 1.44
C ASP A 45 -11.48 -6.83 0.47
N GLU A 46 -11.07 -5.64 0.93
CA GLU A 46 -10.86 -4.49 0.05
C GLU A 46 -9.72 -4.74 -0.95
N ILE A 47 -8.66 -5.45 -0.55
CA ILE A 47 -7.57 -5.85 -1.45
C ILE A 47 -8.09 -6.78 -2.55
N VAL A 48 -8.95 -7.73 -2.19
CA VAL A 48 -9.54 -8.68 -3.15
C VAL A 48 -10.36 -7.92 -4.21
N ASP A 49 -11.12 -6.91 -3.81
CA ASP A 49 -11.89 -6.09 -4.74
C ASP A 49 -11.00 -5.25 -5.66
N PHE A 50 -9.88 -4.70 -5.17
CA PHE A 50 -8.87 -4.08 -6.03
C PHE A 50 -8.30 -5.08 -7.04
N SER A 51 -8.03 -6.31 -6.61
CA SER A 51 -7.47 -7.37 -7.46
C SER A 51 -8.43 -7.80 -8.57
N ARG A 52 -9.74 -7.77 -8.30
CA ARG A 52 -10.79 -8.06 -9.29
C ARG A 52 -10.91 -6.97 -10.36
N ASN A 53 -10.81 -5.71 -9.96
CA ASN A 53 -10.95 -4.56 -10.88
C ASN A 53 -9.64 -4.21 -11.61
N MET A 54 -8.50 -4.53 -10.99
CA MET A 54 -7.16 -4.33 -11.52
C MET A 54 -6.38 -5.66 -11.46
N PRO A 55 -6.52 -6.53 -12.48
CA PRO A 55 -5.87 -7.84 -12.48
C PRO A 55 -4.34 -7.79 -12.47
N ASP A 56 -3.76 -6.66 -12.89
CA ASP A 56 -2.32 -6.42 -12.85
C ASP A 56 -1.86 -5.71 -11.58
N SER A 57 -2.74 -5.58 -10.58
CA SER A 57 -2.41 -4.88 -9.33
C SER A 57 -1.27 -5.56 -8.59
N LYS A 58 -0.44 -4.71 -7.98
CA LYS A 58 0.72 -5.09 -7.17
C LYS A 58 0.65 -4.35 -5.84
N ILE A 59 1.17 -5.00 -4.81
CA ILE A 59 1.20 -4.46 -3.45
C ILE A 59 2.64 -4.07 -3.12
N VAL A 60 2.79 -2.88 -2.52
CA VAL A 60 4.05 -2.41 -1.94
C VAL A 60 3.80 -2.01 -0.50
N VAL A 61 4.68 -2.42 0.40
CA VAL A 61 4.67 -1.99 1.80
C VAL A 61 5.98 -1.27 2.06
N ILE A 62 5.89 -0.03 2.51
CA ILE A 62 7.03 0.77 2.97
C ILE A 62 6.88 0.87 4.48
N GLY A 63 7.84 0.31 5.22
CA GLY A 63 7.71 0.18 6.67
C GLY A 63 8.23 1.35 7.48
N GLU A 64 9.06 2.21 6.87
CA GLU A 64 9.73 3.31 7.56
C GLU A 64 9.90 4.52 6.62
N GLY A 65 9.92 5.73 7.18
CA GLY A 65 10.16 6.98 6.47
C GLY A 65 8.87 7.76 6.14
N SER A 66 9.03 8.89 5.42
CA SER A 66 7.92 9.78 5.06
C SER A 66 6.89 9.12 4.13
N ALA A 67 7.31 8.09 3.39
CA ALA A 67 6.47 7.29 2.52
C ALA A 67 5.96 6.01 3.20
N GLU A 68 6.03 5.88 4.54
CA GLU A 68 5.47 4.70 5.23
C GLU A 68 4.01 4.46 4.83
N GLY A 69 3.67 3.21 4.53
CA GLY A 69 2.30 2.81 4.25
C GLY A 69 2.16 1.53 3.44
N PHE A 70 0.91 1.22 3.15
CA PHE A 70 0.50 0.11 2.30
C PHE A 70 -0.09 0.66 1.01
N TYR A 71 0.43 0.17 -0.12
CA TYR A 71 0.13 0.69 -1.44
C TYR A 71 -0.36 -0.43 -2.34
N ILE A 72 -1.35 -0.11 -3.18
CA ILE A 72 -1.80 -0.95 -4.29
C ILE A 72 -1.65 -0.12 -5.56
N TYR A 73 -0.94 -0.65 -6.56
CA TYR A 73 -0.76 0.06 -7.83
C TYR A 73 -1.01 -0.86 -9.02
N SER A 74 -1.41 -0.27 -10.15
CA SER A 74 -1.53 -0.95 -11.45
C SER A 74 -0.65 -0.22 -12.45
N GLN A 75 0.30 -0.95 -13.04
CA GLN A 75 1.19 -0.39 -14.06
C GLN A 75 0.42 -0.12 -15.36
N LYS A 76 -0.49 -1.01 -15.74
CA LYS A 76 -1.26 -0.89 -16.99
C LYS A 76 -2.25 0.28 -16.92
N GLN A 77 -2.90 0.46 -15.77
CA GLN A 77 -3.88 1.52 -15.59
C GLN A 77 -3.25 2.84 -15.12
N LYS A 78 -1.96 2.84 -14.75
CA LYS A 78 -1.24 4.01 -14.20
C LYS A 78 -1.94 4.60 -12.98
N THR A 79 -2.40 3.74 -12.08
CA THR A 79 -3.11 4.12 -10.85
C THR A 79 -2.36 3.63 -9.63
N CYS A 80 -2.42 4.40 -8.56
CA CYS A 80 -1.91 4.00 -7.25
C CYS A 80 -2.85 4.45 -6.15
N PHE A 81 -3.00 3.59 -5.16
CA PHE A 81 -3.82 3.81 -3.99
C PHE A 81 -2.98 3.56 -2.74
N LYS A 82 -3.08 4.46 -1.77
CA LYS A 82 -2.47 4.32 -0.45
C LYS A 82 -3.55 4.05 0.58
N PHE A 83 -3.31 3.08 1.45
CA PHE A 83 -4.12 2.87 2.63
C PHE A 83 -3.93 4.02 3.62
N GLU A 84 -5.01 4.69 3.95
CA GLU A 84 -5.09 5.66 5.04
C GLU A 84 -6.10 5.22 6.09
N ARG A 85 -5.61 5.12 7.32
CA ARG A 85 -6.48 4.92 8.46
C ARG A 85 -7.26 6.22 8.69
N LYS A 86 -8.56 6.22 8.37
CA LYS A 86 -9.46 7.18 8.99
C LYS A 86 -9.41 6.91 10.49
N LEU A 87 -8.77 7.79 11.25
CA LEU A 87 -8.96 7.85 12.69
C LEU A 87 -10.48 7.94 12.89
N ALA A 88 -11.06 6.95 13.56
CA ALA A 88 -12.40 7.13 14.09
C ALA A 88 -12.32 8.37 14.98
N GLU A 89 -13.03 9.43 14.59
CA GLU A 89 -13.31 10.53 15.50
C GLU A 89 -14.00 9.91 16.72
N VAL A 90 -13.37 10.05 17.89
CA VAL A 90 -13.93 9.66 19.18
C VAL A 90 -14.96 10.69 19.59
#